data_AF-A0A3D2HXQ1-F1
#
_entry.id   AF-A0A3D2HXQ1-F1
#
_cell.length_a   1.000
_cell.length_b   1.000
_cell.length_c   1.000
_cell.angle_alpha   90.00
_cell.angle_beta   90.00
_cell.angle_gamma   90.00
#
_symmetry.space_group_name_H-M   'P 1'
#
loop_
_entity.id
_entity.type
_entity.pdbx_description
1 polymer ?
#
loop_
_entity_poly.entity_id
_entity_poly.type
_entity_poly.pdbx_seq_one_letter_code
_entity_poly.pdbx_strand_id
1 'polypeptide(L)'
;MWENETKKAWIRNVVIFVVLVVAAAALLVTMLQVKKQIDAEDELLESKSSSQQQELSEVRQENLDVIQQGYDTDMQTAQQYLPGIVCWGDSLTAGSSGNVSYPVILQKYINIYLCDVYDFRSTVTNPQDYDSRVDWDDYTLTVPVVNMGAGMEDSATVLGRSGVRPYIVSKAFTIPATCEAVSLSISSVDKKQVNPLTAGNAGLNPVTIGGVQGTLSLVSQSYGQYTYDFTRLEPGSEVEVEAGTQVIAACTDEYRNYIHVVWLGTYGEYTSASQLVEDTKTLLARQNVNPDRYLVLGPCTLRGSWTNADSTTMDTLDSAMLQAFGSHYINVRKYLMVDGATDARLSLSQEDKQLIQQGKVPSVFRSNATGADLNGAAYRLIGKLVYDRMDRLGYFEEVRQELGLEKSTQELLKEDPDYFTKLINAN
;
A
#
# COMPACT_ATOMS: atom_id res chain seq x y z
N MET A 1 -1.59 -111.50 -46.50
CA MET A 1 -0.50 -111.16 -45.54
C MET A 1 0.12 -109.77 -45.77
N TRP A 2 -0.11 -109.10 -46.91
CA TRP A 2 0.41 -107.75 -47.20
C TRP A 2 -0.49 -106.60 -46.73
N GLU A 3 -1.80 -106.79 -46.64
CA GLU A 3 -2.76 -105.77 -46.17
C GLU A 3 -2.59 -105.36 -44.69
N ASN A 4 -1.86 -106.16 -43.89
CA ASN A 4 -1.75 -105.91 -42.46
C ASN A 4 -0.58 -104.94 -42.12
N GLU A 5 0.46 -104.88 -42.95
CA GLU A 5 1.65 -104.04 -42.75
C GLU A 5 1.41 -102.58 -43.22
N THR A 6 0.78 -102.39 -44.38
CA THR A 6 0.37 -101.06 -44.87
C THR A 6 -0.66 -100.40 -43.96
N LYS A 7 -1.61 -101.18 -43.46
CA LYS A 7 -2.61 -100.70 -42.49
C LYS A 7 -1.98 -100.36 -41.14
N LYS A 8 -1.01 -101.15 -40.66
CA LYS A 8 -0.22 -100.83 -39.44
C LYS A 8 0.63 -99.56 -39.60
N ALA A 9 1.31 -99.38 -40.73
CA ALA A 9 2.14 -98.20 -40.99
C ALA A 9 1.28 -96.93 -41.12
N TRP A 10 0.13 -97.04 -41.79
CA TRP A 10 -0.85 -95.94 -41.89
C TRP A 10 -1.44 -95.58 -40.53
N ILE A 11 -1.87 -96.56 -39.74
CA ILE A 11 -2.36 -96.34 -38.36
C ILE A 11 -1.25 -95.69 -37.50
N ARG A 12 0.00 -96.17 -37.57
CA ARG A 12 1.13 -95.58 -36.83
C ARG A 12 1.38 -94.13 -37.21
N ASN A 13 1.37 -93.80 -38.50
CA ASN A 13 1.57 -92.43 -38.98
C ASN A 13 0.40 -91.51 -38.62
N VAL A 14 -0.84 -92.01 -38.67
CA VAL A 14 -2.03 -91.29 -38.20
C VAL A 14 -1.93 -91.03 -36.70
N VAL A 15 -1.53 -92.02 -35.89
CA VAL A 15 -1.33 -91.85 -34.45
C VAL A 15 -0.23 -90.83 -34.16
N ILE A 16 0.93 -90.90 -34.83
CA ILE A 16 2.02 -89.92 -34.68
C ILE A 16 1.54 -88.51 -35.07
N PHE A 17 0.82 -88.38 -36.19
CA PHE A 17 0.28 -87.10 -36.63
C PHE A 17 -0.74 -86.52 -35.63
N VAL A 18 -1.65 -87.34 -35.11
CA VAL A 18 -2.61 -86.93 -34.07
C VAL A 18 -1.88 -86.51 -32.80
N VAL A 19 -0.86 -87.25 -32.36
CA VAL A 19 -0.05 -86.88 -31.19
C VAL A 19 0.70 -85.56 -31.42
N LEU A 20 1.27 -85.34 -32.61
CA LEU A 20 1.94 -84.08 -32.95
C LEU A 20 0.98 -82.90 -33.02
N VAL A 21 -0.23 -83.09 -33.56
CA VAL A 21 -1.28 -82.06 -33.60
C VAL A 21 -1.77 -81.72 -32.19
N VAL A 22 -1.97 -82.73 -31.34
CA VAL A 22 -2.33 -82.52 -29.92
C VAL A 22 -1.20 -81.81 -29.17
N ALA A 23 0.06 -82.18 -29.41
CA ALA A 23 1.22 -81.51 -28.81
C ALA A 23 1.37 -80.06 -29.30
N ALA A 24 1.18 -79.80 -30.60
CA ALA A 24 1.21 -78.45 -31.17
C ALA A 24 0.05 -77.59 -30.66
N ALA A 25 -1.16 -78.16 -30.53
CA ALA A 25 -2.31 -77.48 -29.96
C ALA A 25 -2.09 -77.17 -28.46
N ALA A 26 -1.52 -78.10 -27.69
CA ALA A 26 -1.14 -77.88 -26.30
C ALA A 26 -0.10 -76.76 -26.16
N LEU A 27 0.93 -76.76 -27.02
CA LEU A 27 1.94 -75.68 -27.07
C LEU A 27 1.29 -74.33 -27.41
N LEU A 28 0.42 -74.28 -28.41
CA LEU A 28 -0.28 -73.05 -28.80
C LEU A 28 -1.16 -72.52 -27.66
N VAL A 29 -1.87 -73.39 -26.96
CA VAL A 29 -2.67 -73.04 -25.78
C VAL A 29 -1.76 -72.50 -24.66
N THR A 30 -0.62 -73.14 -24.40
CA THR A 30 0.33 -72.62 -23.39
C THR A 30 0.93 -71.27 -23.80
N MET A 31 1.26 -71.06 -25.08
CA MET A 31 1.76 -69.77 -25.57
C MET A 31 0.70 -68.67 -25.45
N LEU A 32 -0.57 -68.97 -25.72
CA LEU A 32 -1.67 -68.01 -25.55
C LEU A 32 -1.91 -67.69 -24.06
N GLN A 33 -1.77 -68.67 -23.16
CA GLN A 33 -1.86 -68.45 -21.72
C GLN A 33 -0.71 -67.56 -21.21
N VAL A 34 0.52 -67.84 -21.64
CA VAL A 34 1.69 -67.01 -21.29
C VAL A 34 1.55 -65.59 -21.85
N LYS A 35 1.11 -65.43 -23.11
CA LYS A 35 0.86 -64.10 -23.68
C LYS A 35 -0.19 -63.33 -22.87
N LYS A 36 -1.30 -63.97 -22.51
CA LYS A 36 -2.33 -63.35 -21.67
C LYS A 36 -1.81 -62.95 -20.28
N GLN A 37 -0.88 -63.73 -19.71
CA GLN A 37 -0.21 -63.37 -18.45
C GLN A 37 0.71 -62.16 -18.62
N ILE A 38 1.49 -62.11 -19.70
CA ILE A 38 2.36 -60.97 -20.01
C ILE A 38 1.53 -59.70 -20.23
N ASP A 39 0.49 -59.77 -21.07
CA ASP A 39 -0.39 -58.63 -21.33
C ASP A 39 -1.05 -58.10 -20.03
N ALA A 40 -1.43 -58.99 -19.11
CA ALA A 40 -1.99 -58.62 -17.81
C ALA A 40 -0.95 -58.04 -16.83
N GLU A 41 0.30 -58.51 -16.88
CA GLU A 41 1.40 -57.94 -16.10
C GLU A 41 1.79 -56.55 -16.61
N ASP A 42 1.81 -56.35 -17.94
CA ASP A 42 2.09 -55.06 -18.58
C ASP A 42 1.00 -54.03 -18.25
N GLU A 43 -0.28 -54.39 -18.35
CA GLU A 43 -1.40 -53.51 -17.93
C GLU A 43 -1.31 -53.12 -16.44
N LEU A 44 -0.92 -54.06 -15.58
CA LEU A 44 -0.74 -53.80 -14.14
C LEU A 44 0.45 -52.86 -13.89
N LEU A 45 1.55 -53.01 -14.63
CA LEU A 45 2.71 -52.14 -14.55
C LEU A 45 2.40 -50.72 -15.02
N GLU A 46 1.68 -50.56 -16.14
CA GLU A 46 1.24 -49.26 -16.64
C GLU A 46 0.30 -48.56 -15.65
N SER A 47 -0.67 -49.30 -15.09
CA SER A 47 -1.58 -48.76 -14.07
C SER A 47 -0.84 -48.33 -12.81
N LYS A 48 0.13 -49.11 -12.32
CA LYS A 48 0.94 -48.71 -11.15
C LYS A 48 1.78 -47.47 -11.45
N SER A 49 2.37 -47.39 -12.63
CA SER A 49 3.17 -46.24 -13.05
C SER A 49 2.33 -44.96 -13.14
N SER A 50 1.12 -45.05 -13.71
CA SER A 50 0.24 -43.89 -13.84
C SER A 50 -0.29 -43.42 -12.47
N SER A 51 -0.68 -44.35 -11.59
CA SER A 51 -1.05 -44.01 -10.21
C SER A 51 0.09 -43.35 -9.45
N GLN A 52 1.32 -43.85 -9.56
CA GLN A 52 2.50 -43.23 -8.93
C GLN A 52 2.79 -41.83 -9.48
N GLN A 53 2.63 -41.63 -10.79
CA GLN A 53 2.78 -40.29 -11.40
C GLN A 53 1.71 -39.32 -10.91
N GLN A 54 0.47 -39.79 -10.76
CA GLN A 54 -0.63 -38.99 -10.25
C GLN A 54 -0.38 -38.61 -8.77
N GLU A 55 -0.07 -39.59 -7.91
CA GLU A 55 0.27 -39.33 -6.50
C GLU A 55 1.44 -38.33 -6.38
N LEU A 56 2.48 -38.50 -7.20
CA LEU A 56 3.60 -37.56 -7.22
C LEU A 56 3.19 -36.16 -7.68
N SER A 57 2.27 -36.04 -8.64
CA SER A 57 1.75 -34.76 -9.10
C SER A 57 0.88 -34.06 -8.05
N GLU A 58 0.06 -34.84 -7.33
CA GLU A 58 -0.80 -34.34 -6.24
C GLU A 58 0.06 -33.85 -5.07
N VAL A 59 1.04 -34.63 -4.63
CA VAL A 59 2.00 -34.22 -3.58
C VAL A 59 2.76 -32.95 -4.00
N ARG A 60 3.14 -32.84 -5.28
CA ARG A 60 3.81 -31.64 -5.80
C ARG A 60 2.89 -30.41 -5.75
N GLN A 61 1.61 -30.57 -6.05
CA GLN A 61 0.64 -29.47 -5.99
C GLN A 61 0.37 -29.07 -4.54
N GLU A 62 0.16 -30.04 -3.65
CA GLU A 62 -0.04 -29.80 -2.22
C GLU A 62 1.14 -29.02 -1.62
N ASN A 63 2.37 -29.35 -1.99
CA ASN A 63 3.54 -28.60 -1.54
C ASN A 63 3.56 -27.14 -2.03
N LEU A 64 3.09 -26.87 -3.25
CA LEU A 64 2.98 -25.50 -3.76
C LEU A 64 1.85 -24.73 -3.07
N ASP A 65 0.72 -25.40 -2.78
CA ASP A 65 -0.39 -24.81 -2.06
C ASP A 65 0.01 -24.44 -0.62
N VAL A 66 0.83 -25.26 0.04
CA VAL A 66 1.40 -24.95 1.36
C VAL A 66 2.32 -23.73 1.31
N ILE A 67 3.15 -23.59 0.27
CA ILE A 67 4.00 -22.40 0.07
C ILE A 67 3.11 -21.16 -0.09
N GLN A 68 2.09 -21.20 -0.95
CA GLN A 68 1.18 -20.08 -1.13
C GLN A 68 0.43 -19.74 0.15
N GLN A 69 -0.05 -20.74 0.89
CA GLN A 69 -0.75 -20.54 2.16
C GLN A 69 0.17 -19.89 3.22
N GLY A 70 1.44 -20.27 3.27
CA GLY A 70 2.44 -19.62 4.13
C GLY A 70 2.58 -18.13 3.81
N TYR A 71 2.73 -17.80 2.53
CA TYR A 71 2.82 -16.41 2.09
C TYR A 71 1.55 -15.60 2.36
N ASP A 72 0.38 -16.18 2.10
CA ASP A 72 -0.91 -15.54 2.37
C ASP A 72 -1.07 -15.25 3.88
N THR A 73 -0.53 -16.11 4.74
CA THR A 73 -0.52 -15.90 6.20
C THR A 73 0.38 -14.73 6.59
N ASP A 74 1.56 -14.61 5.98
CA ASP A 74 2.46 -13.48 6.19
C ASP A 74 1.82 -12.17 5.72
N MET A 75 1.14 -12.17 4.57
CA MET A 75 0.43 -10.99 4.06
C MET A 75 -0.76 -10.58 4.94
N GLN A 76 -1.52 -11.54 5.47
CA GLN A 76 -2.58 -11.26 6.45
C GLN A 76 -2.02 -10.64 7.73
N THR A 77 -0.88 -11.15 8.20
CA THR A 77 -0.16 -10.62 9.37
C THR A 77 0.30 -9.18 9.13
N ALA A 78 0.92 -8.91 7.98
CA ALA A 78 1.28 -7.56 7.57
C ALA A 78 0.05 -6.64 7.50
N GLN A 79 -1.05 -7.09 6.90
CA GLN A 79 -2.29 -6.32 6.80
C GLN A 79 -2.92 -6.03 8.17
N GLN A 80 -2.75 -6.90 9.16
CA GLN A 80 -3.27 -6.71 10.51
C GLN A 80 -2.50 -5.63 11.28
N TYR A 81 -1.17 -5.67 11.24
CA TYR A 81 -0.33 -4.81 12.09
C TYR A 81 0.19 -3.56 11.38
N LEU A 82 0.36 -3.62 10.05
CA LEU A 82 0.85 -2.54 9.21
C LEU A 82 0.17 -2.54 7.82
N PRO A 83 -1.17 -2.35 7.75
CA PRO A 83 -1.94 -2.37 6.49
C PRO A 83 -1.52 -1.34 5.45
N GLY A 84 -0.73 -0.35 5.85
CA GLY A 84 -0.34 0.80 5.07
C GLY A 84 -0.46 2.08 5.89
N ILE A 85 0.03 3.17 5.33
CA ILE A 85 0.06 4.48 5.97
C ILE A 85 -0.57 5.48 5.01
N VAL A 86 -1.44 6.35 5.53
CA VAL A 86 -2.03 7.44 4.77
C VAL A 86 -1.63 8.77 5.37
N CYS A 87 -1.06 9.63 4.53
CA CYS A 87 -0.54 10.93 4.90
C CYS A 87 -1.53 12.01 4.47
N TRP A 88 -2.23 12.63 5.42
CA TRP A 88 -3.21 13.69 5.16
C TRP A 88 -2.64 15.06 5.44
N GLY A 89 -2.90 16.02 4.55
CA GLY A 89 -2.58 17.41 4.81
C GLY A 89 -2.69 18.31 3.59
N ASP A 90 -2.04 19.45 3.72
CA ASP A 90 -1.94 20.50 2.70
C ASP A 90 -0.66 20.33 1.84
N SER A 91 -0.19 21.44 1.27
CA SER A 91 0.99 21.54 0.41
C SER A 91 2.27 21.00 1.02
N LEU A 92 2.41 21.02 2.35
CA LEU A 92 3.57 20.42 3.03
C LEU A 92 3.51 18.89 3.04
N THR A 93 2.31 18.31 2.94
CA THR A 93 2.17 16.87 2.74
C THR A 93 2.38 16.49 1.28
N ALA A 94 1.89 17.31 0.35
CA ALA A 94 2.08 17.09 -1.08
C ALA A 94 3.57 17.15 -1.48
N GLY A 95 4.34 18.05 -0.87
CA GLY A 95 5.75 18.27 -1.19
C GLY A 95 5.96 19.48 -2.12
N SER A 96 5.50 20.66 -1.71
CA SER A 96 5.35 21.87 -2.54
C SER A 96 6.60 22.43 -3.26
N SER A 97 7.79 21.83 -3.12
CA SER A 97 9.05 22.40 -3.63
C SER A 97 9.90 21.50 -4.53
N GLY A 98 9.38 20.41 -5.07
CA GLY A 98 10.12 19.55 -5.99
C GLY A 98 9.65 18.10 -5.97
N ASN A 99 10.42 17.20 -6.60
CA ASN A 99 10.09 15.77 -6.70
C ASN A 99 10.21 14.99 -5.37
N VAL A 100 10.26 15.68 -4.22
CA VAL A 100 10.50 15.05 -2.91
C VAL A 100 9.47 15.56 -1.91
N SER A 101 8.77 14.62 -1.29
CA SER A 101 7.83 14.85 -0.19
C SER A 101 8.17 13.93 0.97
N TYR A 102 7.76 14.28 2.19
CA TYR A 102 8.02 13.41 3.34
C TYR A 102 7.36 12.02 3.20
N PRO A 103 6.17 11.84 2.57
CA PRO A 103 5.60 10.51 2.36
C PRO A 103 6.46 9.64 1.43
N VAL A 104 7.05 10.22 0.38
CA VAL A 104 7.97 9.48 -0.52
C VAL A 104 9.22 9.04 0.24
N ILE A 105 9.75 9.90 1.11
CA ILE A 105 10.90 9.53 1.94
C ILE A 105 10.50 8.48 2.98
N LEU A 106 9.33 8.59 3.61
CA LEU A 106 8.81 7.56 4.52
C LEU A 106 8.68 6.20 3.83
N GLN A 107 8.12 6.16 2.61
CA GLN A 107 8.05 4.94 1.79
C GLN A 107 9.45 4.34 1.58
N LYS A 108 10.45 5.17 1.26
CA LYS A 108 11.83 4.71 1.08
C LYS A 108 12.37 4.02 2.33
N TYR A 109 12.16 4.59 3.52
CA TYR A 109 12.62 3.97 4.77
C TYR A 109 11.86 2.67 5.08
N ILE A 110 10.55 2.62 4.81
CA ILE A 110 9.76 1.40 4.98
C ILE A 110 10.23 0.29 4.05
N ASN A 111 10.51 0.61 2.78
CA ASN A 111 11.03 -0.37 1.85
C ASN A 111 12.37 -0.92 2.34
N ILE A 112 13.33 -0.02 2.60
CA ILE A 112 14.69 -0.40 2.99
C ILE A 112 14.71 -1.27 4.24
N TYR A 113 13.91 -0.95 5.27
CA TYR A 113 14.01 -1.58 6.58
C TYR A 113 12.95 -2.65 6.86
N LEU A 114 11.96 -2.83 5.98
CA LEU A 114 10.89 -3.82 6.16
C LEU A 114 10.65 -4.65 4.90
N CYS A 115 10.34 -4.00 3.76
CA CYS A 115 9.97 -4.72 2.55
C CYS A 115 11.16 -5.44 1.90
N ASP A 116 12.30 -4.75 1.76
CA ASP A 116 13.49 -5.26 1.07
C ASP A 116 14.25 -6.31 1.91
N VAL A 117 13.99 -6.35 3.23
CA VAL A 117 14.56 -7.34 4.15
C VAL A 117 13.67 -8.57 4.33
N TYR A 118 12.44 -8.54 3.82
CA TYR A 118 11.54 -9.68 3.87
C TYR A 118 12.03 -10.77 2.91
N ASP A 119 12.27 -11.96 3.43
CA ASP A 119 12.78 -13.11 2.67
C ASP A 119 11.92 -14.33 2.96
N PHE A 120 10.82 -14.45 2.22
CA PHE A 120 9.91 -15.59 2.31
C PHE A 120 10.60 -16.91 1.93
N ARG A 121 11.51 -16.89 0.95
CA ARG A 121 12.23 -18.09 0.50
C ARG A 121 13.01 -18.74 1.65
N SER A 122 13.58 -17.93 2.56
CA SER A 122 14.30 -18.42 3.73
C SER A 122 13.43 -19.17 4.77
N THR A 123 12.11 -18.96 4.74
CA THR A 123 11.18 -19.62 5.67
C THR A 123 10.71 -20.98 5.16
N VAL A 124 10.82 -21.22 3.84
CA VAL A 124 10.46 -22.48 3.21
C VAL A 124 11.52 -23.55 3.48
N THR A 125 11.09 -24.76 3.82
CA THR A 125 12.01 -25.90 4.00
C THR A 125 12.48 -26.42 2.64
N ASN A 126 13.80 -26.55 2.46
CA ASN A 126 14.44 -26.98 1.20
C ASN A 126 13.97 -26.16 -0.03
N PRO A 127 14.11 -24.82 -0.02
CA PRO A 127 13.56 -23.97 -1.06
C PRO A 127 14.13 -24.28 -2.45
N GLN A 128 15.36 -24.81 -2.53
CA GLN A 128 16.01 -25.22 -3.77
C GLN A 128 15.23 -26.30 -4.56
N ASP A 129 14.38 -27.09 -3.89
CA ASP A 129 13.56 -28.11 -4.53
C ASP A 129 12.42 -27.49 -5.37
N TYR A 130 12.17 -26.19 -5.20
CA TYR A 130 11.10 -25.44 -5.85
C TYR A 130 11.59 -24.37 -6.84
N ASP A 131 12.90 -24.09 -6.92
CA ASP A 131 13.48 -23.02 -7.75
C ASP A 131 13.11 -23.12 -9.26
N SER A 132 12.71 -24.29 -9.76
CA SER A 132 12.25 -24.47 -11.15
C SER A 132 10.76 -24.22 -11.39
N ARG A 133 10.00 -23.99 -10.31
CA ARG A 133 8.53 -23.94 -10.30
C ARG A 133 7.96 -22.72 -9.58
N VAL A 134 8.73 -22.14 -8.67
CA VAL A 134 8.36 -20.96 -7.89
C VAL A 134 9.27 -19.83 -8.33
N ASP A 135 8.67 -18.74 -8.81
CA ASP A 135 9.37 -17.48 -8.97
C ASP A 135 9.34 -16.76 -7.62
N TRP A 136 10.46 -16.77 -6.91
CA TRP A 136 10.54 -16.19 -5.57
C TRP A 136 10.42 -14.67 -5.57
N ASP A 137 10.63 -14.01 -6.71
CA ASP A 137 10.47 -12.56 -6.87
C ASP A 137 8.99 -12.13 -6.80
N ASP A 138 8.04 -13.07 -6.93
CA ASP A 138 6.61 -12.80 -6.73
C ASP A 138 6.23 -12.69 -5.23
N TYR A 139 7.06 -13.23 -4.33
CA TYR A 139 6.78 -13.34 -2.89
C TYR A 139 7.36 -12.15 -2.11
N THR A 140 6.87 -10.95 -2.44
CA THR A 140 7.35 -9.70 -1.83
C THR A 140 6.42 -9.18 -0.74
N LEU A 141 6.94 -8.36 0.16
CA LEU A 141 6.16 -7.57 1.10
C LEU A 141 6.00 -6.16 0.55
N THR A 142 4.78 -5.62 0.54
CA THR A 142 4.53 -4.22 0.20
C THR A 142 3.72 -3.55 1.31
N VAL A 143 4.25 -2.44 1.82
CA VAL A 143 3.55 -1.57 2.76
C VAL A 143 3.38 -0.19 2.13
N PRO A 144 2.17 0.16 1.64
CA PRO A 144 1.98 1.39 0.89
C PRO A 144 1.93 2.63 1.81
N VAL A 145 2.60 3.70 1.40
CA VAL A 145 2.48 5.05 1.95
C VAL A 145 1.76 5.94 0.93
N VAL A 146 0.53 6.33 1.26
CA VAL A 146 -0.34 7.08 0.38
C VAL A 146 -0.26 8.56 0.70
N ASN A 147 0.14 9.38 -0.27
CA ASN A 147 0.19 10.83 -0.13
C ASN A 147 -1.16 11.45 -0.50
N MET A 148 -1.91 11.88 0.52
CA MET A 148 -3.17 12.63 0.40
C MET A 148 -2.98 14.14 0.68
N GLY A 149 -1.77 14.63 0.47
CA GLY A 149 -1.47 16.06 0.42
C GLY A 149 -2.02 16.70 -0.85
N ALA A 150 -2.49 17.94 -0.73
CA ALA A 150 -2.95 18.77 -1.85
C ALA A 150 -2.32 20.16 -1.77
N GLY A 151 -2.93 21.18 -2.35
CA GLY A 151 -2.34 22.52 -2.41
C GLY A 151 -2.56 23.34 -1.14
N MET A 152 -2.86 24.63 -1.33
CA MET A 152 -3.09 25.59 -0.26
C MET A 152 -4.47 25.37 0.40
N GLU A 153 -4.58 24.32 1.20
CA GLU A 153 -5.82 23.88 1.87
C GLU A 153 -5.73 24.11 3.38
N ASP A 154 -6.80 24.65 3.98
CA ASP A 154 -6.93 24.70 5.44
C ASP A 154 -7.52 23.40 6.01
N SER A 155 -7.58 23.27 7.34
CA SER A 155 -8.09 22.06 7.99
C SER A 155 -9.52 21.72 7.58
N ALA A 156 -10.40 22.70 7.42
CA ALA A 156 -11.77 22.49 6.97
C ALA A 156 -11.83 21.91 5.54
N THR A 157 -10.97 22.40 4.66
CA THR A 157 -10.84 21.88 3.30
C THR A 157 -10.33 20.44 3.32
N VAL A 158 -9.25 20.13 4.06
CA VAL A 158 -8.72 18.75 4.14
C VAL A 158 -9.74 17.78 4.75
N LEU A 159 -10.45 18.20 5.80
CA LEU A 159 -11.51 17.40 6.42
C LEU A 159 -12.64 17.05 5.45
N GLY A 160 -13.05 17.98 4.60
CA GLY A 160 -14.08 17.70 3.61
C GLY A 160 -13.59 16.83 2.46
N ARG A 161 -12.33 16.99 2.01
CA ARG A 161 -11.74 16.12 0.99
C ARG A 161 -11.55 14.69 1.50
N SER A 162 -11.23 14.54 2.77
CA SER A 162 -11.12 13.23 3.43
C SER A 162 -12.46 12.52 3.61
N GLY A 163 -13.60 13.20 3.40
CA GLY A 163 -14.95 12.66 3.61
C GLY A 163 -15.41 12.63 5.08
N VAL A 164 -14.55 12.96 6.04
CA VAL A 164 -14.90 12.94 7.48
C VAL A 164 -15.87 14.06 7.85
N ARG A 165 -15.68 15.25 7.27
CA ARG A 165 -16.66 16.36 7.34
C ARG A 165 -17.00 16.81 5.93
N PRO A 166 -17.84 16.04 5.20
CA PRO A 166 -18.00 16.20 3.76
C PRO A 166 -18.37 17.63 3.36
N TYR A 167 -17.99 18.04 2.15
CA TYR A 167 -18.52 19.30 1.63
C TYR A 167 -20.02 19.21 1.42
N ILE A 168 -20.67 20.37 1.35
CA ILE A 168 -22.06 20.49 0.97
C ILE A 168 -22.19 21.41 -0.24
N VAL A 169 -23.19 21.15 -1.06
CA VAL A 169 -23.67 22.08 -2.09
C VAL A 169 -24.20 23.33 -1.38
N SER A 170 -23.61 24.50 -1.63
CA SER A 170 -23.99 25.74 -0.95
C SER A 170 -25.10 26.52 -1.66
N LYS A 171 -25.34 26.21 -2.95
CA LYS A 171 -26.43 26.76 -3.77
C LYS A 171 -27.03 25.66 -4.64
N ALA A 172 -28.35 25.55 -4.64
CA ALA A 172 -29.06 24.56 -5.46
C ALA A 172 -28.72 24.72 -6.95
N PHE A 173 -28.65 23.60 -7.64
CA PHE A 173 -28.35 23.52 -9.08
C PHE A 173 -28.96 22.25 -9.67
N THR A 174 -28.91 22.15 -11.01
CA THR A 174 -29.41 21.00 -11.74
C THR A 174 -28.25 20.31 -12.45
N ILE A 175 -28.06 19.02 -12.20
CA ILE A 175 -27.10 18.21 -12.94
C ILE A 175 -27.76 17.85 -14.29
N PRO A 176 -27.21 18.27 -15.44
CA PRO A 176 -27.81 18.03 -16.75
C PRO A 176 -27.84 16.53 -17.09
N ALA A 177 -28.73 16.14 -18.01
CA ALA A 177 -28.83 14.76 -18.47
C ALA A 177 -27.55 14.27 -19.18
N THR A 178 -26.89 15.17 -19.91
CA THR A 178 -25.63 14.92 -20.64
C THR A 178 -24.41 15.13 -19.74
N CYS A 179 -23.22 14.72 -20.20
CA CYS A 179 -21.94 14.96 -19.50
C CYS A 179 -21.42 16.39 -19.71
N GLU A 180 -22.32 17.39 -19.67
CA GLU A 180 -21.97 18.80 -19.73
C GLU A 180 -21.61 19.32 -18.33
N ALA A 181 -20.63 20.23 -18.28
CA ALA A 181 -20.22 20.87 -17.04
C ALA A 181 -21.29 21.85 -16.56
N VAL A 182 -21.57 21.85 -15.26
CA VAL A 182 -22.47 22.82 -14.61
C VAL A 182 -21.78 23.45 -13.40
N SER A 183 -22.00 24.75 -13.22
CA SER A 183 -21.41 25.49 -12.10
C SER A 183 -21.91 24.97 -10.76
N LEU A 184 -20.97 24.74 -9.86
CA LEU A 184 -21.19 24.20 -8.53
C LEU A 184 -20.56 25.12 -7.48
N SER A 185 -21.34 25.46 -6.46
CA SER A 185 -20.86 26.15 -5.27
C SER A 185 -20.81 25.16 -4.10
N ILE A 186 -19.66 25.08 -3.42
CA ILE A 186 -19.45 24.20 -2.27
C ILE A 186 -19.04 24.98 -1.03
N SER A 187 -19.29 24.40 0.14
CA SER A 187 -18.82 24.89 1.45
C SER A 187 -18.57 23.71 2.38
N SER A 188 -17.93 23.95 3.53
CA SER A 188 -18.01 22.99 4.64
C SER A 188 -19.44 22.87 5.15
N VAL A 189 -19.72 21.83 5.96
CA VAL A 189 -21.01 21.68 6.66
C VAL A 189 -21.38 22.88 7.55
N ASP A 190 -20.38 23.62 8.04
CA ASP A 190 -20.57 24.84 8.85
C ASP A 190 -20.72 26.10 7.98
N LYS A 191 -20.89 25.93 6.66
CA LYS A 191 -21.00 27.01 5.66
C LYS A 191 -19.76 27.89 5.56
N LYS A 192 -18.59 27.37 5.96
CA LYS A 192 -17.30 28.05 5.75
C LYS A 192 -16.83 27.79 4.32
N GLN A 193 -16.11 28.76 3.75
CA GLN A 193 -15.45 28.58 2.47
C GLN A 193 -14.44 27.43 2.56
N VAL A 194 -14.40 26.59 1.53
CA VAL A 194 -13.44 25.49 1.36
C VAL A 194 -12.88 25.55 -0.05
N ASN A 195 -11.59 25.23 -0.21
CA ASN A 195 -10.90 25.42 -1.47
C ASN A 195 -10.12 24.17 -1.91
N PRO A 196 -10.80 23.05 -2.24
CA PRO A 196 -10.12 21.85 -2.69
C PRO A 196 -9.46 21.99 -4.07
N LEU A 197 -8.66 20.98 -4.44
CA LEU A 197 -8.07 20.80 -5.79
C LEU A 197 -7.05 21.88 -6.18
N THR A 198 -6.51 22.60 -5.20
CA THR A 198 -5.50 23.63 -5.45
C THR A 198 -4.14 23.08 -5.89
N ALA A 199 -3.88 21.79 -5.66
CA ALA A 199 -2.76 21.07 -6.25
C ALA A 199 -3.04 19.55 -6.29
N GLY A 200 -3.75 19.10 -7.33
CA GLY A 200 -4.03 17.69 -7.57
C GLY A 200 -5.32 17.17 -6.92
N ASN A 201 -5.65 15.90 -7.21
CA ASN A 201 -6.93 15.29 -6.81
C ASN A 201 -6.98 14.88 -5.33
N ALA A 202 -5.87 14.31 -4.83
CA ALA A 202 -5.70 13.87 -3.44
C ALA A 202 -6.94 13.13 -2.87
N GLY A 203 -7.48 12.19 -3.63
CA GLY A 203 -8.62 11.35 -3.25
C GLY A 203 -10.00 11.98 -3.36
N LEU A 204 -10.14 13.21 -3.88
CA LEU A 204 -11.45 13.87 -3.97
C LEU A 204 -12.34 13.27 -5.05
N ASN A 205 -11.88 13.29 -6.31
CA ASN A 205 -12.64 12.81 -7.46
C ASN A 205 -12.45 11.31 -7.71
N PRO A 206 -13.47 10.65 -8.31
CA PRO A 206 -14.80 11.20 -8.60
C PRO A 206 -15.62 11.45 -7.33
N VAL A 207 -16.43 12.51 -7.34
CA VAL A 207 -17.37 12.81 -6.23
C VAL A 207 -18.76 12.28 -6.54
N THR A 208 -19.54 11.98 -5.51
CA THR A 208 -20.98 11.66 -5.64
C THR A 208 -21.81 12.79 -5.05
N ILE A 209 -22.75 13.33 -5.84
CA ILE A 209 -23.69 14.39 -5.44
C ILE A 209 -25.09 13.96 -5.83
N GLY A 210 -26.02 13.88 -4.86
CA GLY A 210 -27.40 13.48 -5.15
C GLY A 210 -27.54 12.09 -5.80
N GLY A 211 -26.58 11.18 -5.54
CA GLY A 211 -26.52 9.85 -6.16
C GLY A 211 -25.87 9.80 -7.55
N VAL A 212 -25.40 10.94 -8.09
CA VAL A 212 -24.72 11.01 -9.39
C VAL A 212 -23.21 11.12 -9.18
N GLN A 213 -22.45 10.23 -9.81
CA GLN A 213 -20.99 10.32 -9.85
C GLN A 213 -20.51 11.28 -10.93
N GLY A 214 -19.50 12.09 -10.60
CA GLY A 214 -18.91 13.06 -11.52
C GLY A 214 -17.58 13.60 -11.04
N THR A 215 -17.00 14.47 -11.87
CA THR A 215 -15.75 15.16 -11.58
C THR A 215 -16.05 16.58 -11.15
N LEU A 216 -15.60 16.93 -9.94
CA LEU A 216 -15.46 18.30 -9.49
C LEU A 216 -14.19 18.90 -10.08
N SER A 217 -14.29 20.05 -10.75
CA SER A 217 -13.17 20.74 -11.37
C SER A 217 -13.03 22.15 -10.82
N LEU A 218 -11.81 22.54 -10.43
CA LEU A 218 -11.48 23.93 -10.12
C LEU A 218 -11.36 24.72 -11.43
N VAL A 219 -12.26 25.67 -11.65
CA VAL A 219 -12.35 26.45 -12.91
C VAL A 219 -11.52 27.73 -12.84
N SER A 220 -11.60 28.44 -11.70
CA SER A 220 -10.85 29.68 -11.51
C SER A 220 -10.43 29.86 -10.06
N GLN A 221 -9.26 30.46 -9.89
CA GLN A 221 -8.70 30.91 -8.62
C GLN A 221 -8.24 32.36 -8.80
N SER A 222 -8.97 33.32 -8.24
CA SER A 222 -8.63 34.75 -8.37
C SER A 222 -8.97 35.50 -7.09
N TYR A 223 -8.00 36.24 -6.53
CA TYR A 223 -8.17 37.04 -5.31
C TYR A 223 -8.83 36.27 -4.14
N GLY A 224 -8.49 34.98 -3.96
CA GLY A 224 -9.05 34.14 -2.91
C GLY A 224 -10.48 33.62 -3.17
N GLN A 225 -11.04 33.91 -4.35
CA GLN A 225 -12.29 33.34 -4.84
C GLN A 225 -11.98 32.10 -5.67
N TYR A 226 -12.73 31.03 -5.42
CA TYR A 226 -12.60 29.75 -6.11
C TYR A 226 -13.95 29.37 -6.70
N THR A 227 -13.97 29.01 -7.97
CA THR A 227 -15.20 28.57 -8.66
C THR A 227 -15.03 27.15 -9.14
N TYR A 228 -16.08 26.35 -9.00
CA TYR A 228 -16.07 24.95 -9.38
C TYR A 228 -17.15 24.63 -10.40
N ASP A 229 -16.87 23.64 -11.23
CA ASP A 229 -17.86 22.95 -12.06
C ASP A 229 -17.96 21.49 -11.64
N PHE A 230 -19.13 20.91 -11.86
CA PHE A 230 -19.37 19.48 -11.77
C PHE A 230 -19.76 18.93 -13.14
N THR A 231 -19.12 17.83 -13.53
CA THR A 231 -19.45 17.09 -14.76
C THR A 231 -19.72 15.64 -14.41
N ARG A 232 -20.94 15.14 -14.67
CA ARG A 232 -21.26 13.72 -14.47
C ARG A 232 -20.41 12.81 -15.36
N LEU A 233 -20.09 11.61 -14.88
CA LEU A 233 -19.28 10.65 -15.65
C LEU A 233 -20.06 10.04 -16.82
N GLU A 234 -21.30 9.66 -16.57
CA GLU A 234 -22.16 8.94 -17.54
C GLU A 234 -23.47 9.68 -17.77
N PRO A 235 -24.01 9.72 -19.01
CA PRO A 235 -25.32 10.30 -19.28
C PRO A 235 -26.44 9.62 -18.49
N GLY A 236 -27.50 10.36 -18.19
CA GLY A 236 -28.63 9.86 -17.42
C GLY A 236 -29.79 10.85 -17.36
N SER A 237 -30.70 10.67 -16.41
CA SER A 237 -31.75 11.65 -16.16
C SER A 237 -31.18 12.93 -15.54
N GLU A 238 -31.82 14.05 -15.81
CA GLU A 238 -31.56 15.31 -15.09
C GLU A 238 -31.85 15.12 -13.59
N VAL A 239 -31.02 15.71 -12.73
CA VAL A 239 -31.15 15.60 -11.26
C VAL A 239 -31.11 17.00 -10.64
N GLU A 240 -32.19 17.38 -9.96
CA GLU A 240 -32.22 18.57 -9.11
C GLU A 240 -31.48 18.30 -7.80
N VAL A 241 -30.57 19.20 -7.44
CA VAL A 241 -29.75 19.08 -6.23
C VAL A 241 -29.98 20.29 -5.35
N GLU A 242 -30.50 20.05 -4.16
CA GLU A 242 -30.77 21.08 -3.16
C GLU A 242 -29.50 21.53 -2.44
N ALA A 243 -29.50 22.78 -1.99
CA ALA A 243 -28.48 23.28 -1.08
C ALA A 243 -28.47 22.44 0.23
N GLY A 244 -27.29 22.08 0.71
CA GLY A 244 -27.09 21.17 1.83
C GLY A 244 -26.86 19.72 1.42
N THR A 245 -27.06 19.35 0.15
CA THR A 245 -26.71 18.02 -0.35
C THR A 245 -25.21 17.77 -0.17
N GLN A 246 -24.82 16.61 0.36
CA GLN A 246 -23.42 16.26 0.56
C GLN A 246 -22.71 16.02 -0.78
N VAL A 247 -21.45 16.43 -0.83
CA VAL A 247 -20.50 16.06 -1.87
C VAL A 247 -19.59 14.98 -1.27
N ILE A 248 -19.84 13.73 -1.65
CA ILE A 248 -19.13 12.56 -1.12
C ILE A 248 -17.85 12.37 -1.94
N ALA A 249 -16.69 12.47 -1.31
CA ALA A 249 -15.39 12.26 -1.94
C ALA A 249 -15.14 10.78 -2.27
N ALA A 250 -14.35 10.47 -3.30
CA ALA A 250 -13.98 9.11 -3.66
C ALA A 250 -13.33 8.36 -2.48
N CYS A 251 -12.38 9.01 -1.80
CA CYS A 251 -11.63 8.41 -0.70
C CYS A 251 -12.38 8.36 0.64
N THR A 252 -13.71 8.61 0.68
CA THR A 252 -14.49 8.66 1.93
C THR A 252 -14.35 7.37 2.75
N ASP A 253 -14.36 6.21 2.09
CA ASP A 253 -14.20 4.91 2.75
C ASP A 253 -12.80 4.30 2.62
N GLU A 254 -11.93 4.89 1.81
CA GLU A 254 -10.55 4.40 1.62
C GLU A 254 -9.65 4.70 2.83
N TYR A 255 -8.65 3.84 3.03
CA TYR A 255 -7.57 3.99 4.04
C TYR A 255 -8.04 4.10 5.50
N ARG A 256 -9.29 3.76 5.80
CA ARG A 256 -9.80 3.77 7.19
C ARG A 256 -9.05 2.79 8.08
N ASN A 257 -8.56 1.69 7.50
CA ASN A 257 -7.75 0.70 8.19
C ASN A 257 -6.25 1.05 8.26
N TYR A 258 -5.77 2.07 7.54
CA TYR A 258 -4.35 2.44 7.51
C TYR A 258 -3.96 3.20 8.78
N ILE A 259 -2.66 3.32 9.04
CA ILE A 259 -2.12 4.24 10.05
C ILE A 259 -2.17 5.67 9.50
N HIS A 260 -2.70 6.63 10.27
CA HIS A 260 -2.84 8.01 9.81
C HIS A 260 -1.64 8.86 10.25
N VAL A 261 -1.02 9.55 9.30
CA VAL A 261 -0.05 10.64 9.56
C VAL A 261 -0.70 11.95 9.11
N VAL A 262 -0.93 12.85 10.05
CA VAL A 262 -1.74 14.06 9.82
C VAL A 262 -0.87 15.31 9.96
N TRP A 263 -0.82 16.13 8.91
CA TRP A 263 -0.16 17.44 8.95
C TRP A 263 -1.12 18.55 8.52
N LEU A 264 -1.71 19.19 9.51
CA LEU A 264 -2.63 20.32 9.34
C LEU A 264 -2.05 21.57 9.99
N GLY A 265 -2.55 22.73 9.58
CA GLY A 265 -2.28 23.99 10.28
C GLY A 265 -1.45 25.01 9.51
N THR A 266 -0.89 24.65 8.36
CA THR A 266 -0.11 25.60 7.54
C THR A 266 -0.99 26.75 7.07
N TYR A 267 -2.19 26.44 6.61
CA TYR A 267 -3.21 27.40 6.16
C TYR A 267 -4.42 27.41 7.10
N GLY A 268 -5.12 28.53 7.08
CA GLY A 268 -6.27 28.80 7.96
C GLY A 268 -5.98 29.90 8.99
N GLU A 269 -7.06 30.50 9.49
CA GLU A 269 -6.98 31.50 10.56
C GLU A 269 -7.23 30.85 11.92
N TYR A 270 -6.23 30.13 12.44
CA TYR A 270 -6.31 29.58 13.79
C TYR A 270 -6.13 30.71 14.82
N THR A 271 -7.24 31.26 15.29
CA THR A 271 -7.27 32.24 16.39
C THR A 271 -7.13 31.57 17.77
N SER A 272 -7.23 30.24 17.82
CA SER A 272 -6.98 29.42 18.99
C SER A 272 -6.47 28.03 18.58
N ALA A 273 -5.62 27.42 19.41
CA ALA A 273 -5.08 26.09 19.16
C ALA A 273 -6.14 24.98 19.23
N SER A 274 -7.27 25.23 19.91
CA SER A 274 -8.33 24.24 20.09
C SER A 274 -8.96 23.79 18.77
N GLN A 275 -9.13 24.70 17.80
CA GLN A 275 -9.70 24.35 16.50
C GLN A 275 -8.81 23.36 15.75
N LEU A 276 -7.49 23.59 15.72
CA LEU A 276 -6.56 22.67 15.05
C LEU A 276 -6.53 21.30 15.73
N VAL A 277 -6.56 21.28 17.08
CA VAL A 277 -6.64 20.04 17.85
C VAL A 277 -7.94 19.27 17.54
N GLU A 278 -9.08 19.95 17.50
CA GLU A 278 -10.38 19.35 17.20
C GLU A 278 -10.45 18.82 15.77
N ASP A 279 -9.97 19.60 14.80
CA ASP A 279 -9.94 19.19 13.40
C ASP A 279 -9.04 17.96 13.20
N THR A 280 -7.87 17.95 13.85
CA THR A 280 -6.94 16.81 13.80
C THR A 280 -7.57 15.57 14.44
N LYS A 281 -8.20 15.70 15.61
CA LYS A 281 -8.94 14.59 16.26
C LYS A 281 -10.08 14.08 15.38
N THR A 282 -10.81 14.99 14.73
CA THR A 282 -11.91 14.64 13.84
C THR A 282 -11.39 13.81 12.68
N LEU A 283 -10.31 14.23 12.03
CA LEU A 283 -9.69 13.47 10.95
C LEU A 283 -9.25 12.08 11.41
N LEU A 284 -8.54 11.99 12.54
CA LEU A 284 -8.07 10.72 13.10
C LEU A 284 -9.21 9.75 13.48
N ALA A 285 -10.38 10.27 13.88
CA ALA A 285 -11.52 9.44 14.25
C ALA A 285 -12.08 8.57 13.10
N ARG A 286 -11.65 8.80 11.86
CA ARG A 286 -12.00 7.96 10.71
C ARG A 286 -11.30 6.60 10.71
N GLN A 287 -10.17 6.51 11.42
CA GLN A 287 -9.38 5.29 11.52
C GLN A 287 -10.18 4.24 12.31
N ASN A 288 -10.33 3.05 11.74
CA ASN A 288 -11.16 1.97 12.32
C ASN A 288 -10.36 0.72 12.74
N VAL A 289 -9.06 0.69 12.44
CA VAL A 289 -8.11 -0.36 12.85
C VAL A 289 -6.90 0.31 13.49
N ASN A 290 -6.40 -0.27 14.58
CA ASN A 290 -5.27 0.24 15.36
C ASN A 290 -5.36 1.75 15.67
N PRO A 291 -6.50 2.29 16.18
CA PRO A 291 -6.74 3.74 16.31
C PRO A 291 -5.79 4.45 17.28
N ASP A 292 -5.01 3.69 18.06
CA ASP A 292 -3.90 4.14 18.89
C ASP A 292 -2.60 4.37 18.08
N ARG A 293 -2.49 3.83 16.87
CA ARG A 293 -1.37 4.05 15.95
C ARG A 293 -1.68 5.18 14.98
N TYR A 294 -1.15 6.35 15.26
CA TYR A 294 -1.17 7.52 14.38
C TYR A 294 -0.01 8.46 14.69
N LEU A 295 0.23 9.45 13.82
CA LEU A 295 1.14 10.56 14.09
C LEU A 295 0.52 11.89 13.67
N VAL A 296 0.91 12.95 14.37
CA VAL A 296 0.51 14.33 14.07
C VAL A 296 1.77 15.18 13.89
N LEU A 297 1.88 15.85 12.76
CA LEU A 297 2.96 16.78 12.44
C LEU A 297 2.53 18.22 12.76
N GLY A 298 3.37 18.93 13.49
CA GLY A 298 3.17 20.33 13.83
C GLY A 298 3.41 21.28 12.66
N PRO A 299 2.60 22.32 12.46
CA PRO A 299 2.82 23.28 11.38
C PRO A 299 4.10 24.09 11.61
N CYS A 300 4.78 24.44 10.52
CA CYS A 300 5.97 25.30 10.55
C CYS A 300 5.60 26.80 10.51
N THR A 301 4.42 27.12 10.00
CA THR A 301 3.89 28.47 9.79
C THR A 301 2.39 28.50 9.99
N LEU A 302 1.81 29.70 10.05
CA LEU A 302 0.37 29.92 9.93
C LEU A 302 0.06 30.75 8.69
N ARG A 303 -1.18 30.66 8.20
CA ARG A 303 -1.68 31.45 7.07
C ARG A 303 -0.74 31.41 5.85
N GLY A 304 -0.10 30.25 5.63
CA GLY A 304 0.76 29.98 4.47
C GLY A 304 2.02 30.83 4.37
N SER A 305 2.54 31.42 5.45
CA SER A 305 3.67 32.35 5.37
C SER A 305 4.63 32.33 6.57
N TRP A 306 5.93 32.35 6.28
CA TRP A 306 7.01 32.54 7.28
C TRP A 306 6.88 33.84 8.08
N THR A 307 6.18 34.85 7.56
CA THR A 307 5.98 36.14 8.27
C THR A 307 5.01 36.00 9.43
N ASN A 308 4.10 35.03 9.37
CA ASN A 308 3.04 34.81 10.35
C ASN A 308 3.42 33.75 11.40
N ALA A 309 4.66 33.26 11.39
CA ALA A 309 5.21 32.32 12.35
C ALA A 309 5.87 33.05 13.53
N ASP A 310 5.14 33.85 14.29
CA ASP A 310 5.68 34.46 15.50
C ASP A 310 5.83 33.43 16.63
N SER A 311 6.86 33.57 17.47
CA SER A 311 7.19 32.57 18.49
C SER A 311 6.08 32.34 19.50
N THR A 312 5.36 33.38 19.93
CA THR A 312 4.36 33.27 21.00
C THR A 312 3.16 32.46 20.54
N THR A 313 2.63 32.76 19.35
CA THR A 313 1.52 32.02 18.76
C THR A 313 1.91 30.58 18.47
N MET A 314 3.08 30.36 17.85
CA MET A 314 3.53 29.01 17.50
C MET A 314 3.85 28.15 18.72
N ASP A 315 4.44 28.72 19.78
CA ASP A 315 4.71 27.98 21.02
C ASP A 315 3.43 27.63 21.78
N THR A 316 2.42 28.50 21.74
CA THR A 316 1.09 28.21 22.30
C THR A 316 0.42 27.06 21.55
N LEU A 317 0.47 27.10 20.21
CA LEU A 317 -0.05 26.04 19.36
C LEU A 317 0.66 24.71 19.62
N ASP A 318 1.99 24.72 19.62
CA ASP A 318 2.81 23.55 19.88
C ASP A 318 2.53 22.92 21.25
N SER A 319 2.34 23.75 22.27
CA SER A 319 2.03 23.27 23.62
C SER A 319 0.68 22.58 23.66
N ALA A 320 -0.33 23.15 22.99
CA ALA A 320 -1.66 22.54 22.91
C ALA A 320 -1.67 21.25 22.10
N MET A 321 -0.94 21.20 20.97
CA MET A 321 -0.81 19.99 20.15
C MET A 321 -0.05 18.89 20.90
N LEU A 322 1.04 19.23 21.58
CA LEU A 322 1.79 18.30 22.42
C LEU A 322 0.93 17.79 23.59
N GLN A 323 0.15 18.66 24.22
CA GLN A 323 -0.77 18.26 25.29
C GLN A 323 -1.87 17.33 24.78
N ALA A 324 -2.36 17.55 23.56
CA ALA A 324 -3.45 16.77 22.98
C ALA A 324 -3.02 15.38 22.47
N PHE A 325 -1.81 15.27 21.89
CA PHE A 325 -1.37 14.06 21.18
C PHE A 325 -0.12 13.41 21.78
N GLY A 326 0.53 14.03 22.77
CA GLY A 326 1.65 13.43 23.50
C GLY A 326 2.78 12.95 22.60
N SER A 327 3.18 11.69 22.77
CA SER A 327 4.23 11.05 21.98
C SER A 327 3.89 10.86 20.51
N HIS A 328 2.62 11.00 20.11
CA HIS A 328 2.20 10.97 18.70
C HIS A 328 2.44 12.31 17.98
N TYR A 329 2.71 13.40 18.72
CA TYR A 329 3.02 14.70 18.14
C TYR A 329 4.51 14.85 17.80
N ILE A 330 4.80 15.21 16.56
CA ILE A 330 6.13 15.61 16.10
C ILE A 330 6.13 17.11 15.86
N ASN A 331 6.86 17.84 16.69
CA ASN A 331 7.06 19.28 16.50
C ASN A 331 8.12 19.53 15.41
N VAL A 332 7.70 19.54 14.15
CA VAL A 332 8.58 19.69 12.98
C VAL A 332 9.33 21.03 13.05
N ARG A 333 8.65 22.11 13.42
CA ARG A 333 9.25 23.45 13.55
C ARG A 333 10.44 23.45 14.50
N LYS A 334 10.25 22.96 15.73
CA LYS A 334 11.33 22.93 16.74
C LYS A 334 12.46 21.98 16.33
N TYR A 335 12.14 20.83 15.75
CA TYR A 335 13.16 19.92 15.23
C TYR A 335 14.05 20.61 14.18
N LEU A 336 13.47 21.27 13.18
CA LEU A 336 14.26 21.96 12.16
C LEU A 336 15.07 23.15 12.70
N MET A 337 14.62 23.77 13.79
CA MET A 337 15.36 24.86 14.44
C MET A 337 16.55 24.39 15.28
N VAL A 338 16.46 23.19 15.87
CA VAL A 338 17.42 22.72 16.88
C VAL A 338 18.36 21.66 16.30
N ASP A 339 17.81 20.60 15.72
CA ASP A 339 18.57 19.41 15.33
C ASP A 339 18.76 19.30 13.81
N GLY A 340 17.82 19.84 13.03
CA GLY A 340 17.76 19.62 11.60
C GLY A 340 19.03 20.00 10.83
N ALA A 341 19.71 21.09 11.22
CA ALA A 341 20.93 21.53 10.53
C ALA A 341 22.10 20.56 10.76
N THR A 342 22.22 20.05 11.98
CA THR A 342 23.21 19.03 12.34
C THR A 342 22.94 17.75 11.58
N ASP A 343 21.69 17.28 11.59
CA ASP A 343 21.28 16.02 10.94
C ASP A 343 21.44 16.08 9.42
N ALA A 344 21.16 17.24 8.80
CA ALA A 344 21.37 17.45 7.37
C ALA A 344 22.82 17.82 7.01
N ARG A 345 23.72 17.94 8.00
CA ARG A 345 25.11 18.41 7.82
C ARG A 345 25.19 19.76 7.10
N LEU A 346 24.29 20.67 7.45
CA LEU A 346 24.19 22.03 6.91
C LEU A 346 24.74 23.05 7.91
N SER A 347 25.37 24.10 7.38
CA SER A 347 25.85 25.23 8.17
C SER A 347 24.79 26.33 8.26
N LEU A 348 24.58 26.86 9.46
CA LEU A 348 23.65 27.97 9.70
C LEU A 348 24.34 29.33 9.52
N SER A 349 23.72 30.22 8.74
CA SER A 349 24.15 31.60 8.58
C SER A 349 23.83 32.46 9.83
N GLN A 350 24.28 33.71 9.84
CA GLN A 350 23.90 34.65 10.90
C GLN A 350 22.40 34.99 10.86
N GLU A 351 21.81 35.04 9.67
CA GLU A 351 20.37 35.25 9.48
C GLU A 351 19.55 34.06 10.03
N ASP A 352 20.00 32.83 9.78
CA ASP A 352 19.35 31.64 10.33
C ASP A 352 19.30 31.66 11.85
N LYS A 353 20.40 32.07 12.49
CA LYS A 353 20.46 32.21 13.95
C LYS A 353 19.46 33.25 14.47
N GLN A 354 19.25 34.35 13.74
CA GLN A 354 18.23 35.34 14.07
C GLN A 354 16.82 34.79 13.89
N LEU A 355 16.56 34.03 12.82
CA LEU A 355 15.28 33.36 12.60
C LEU A 355 14.96 32.36 13.72
N ILE A 356 15.93 31.56 14.15
CA ILE A 356 15.77 30.63 15.28
C ILE A 356 15.43 31.39 16.57
N GLN A 357 16.10 32.51 16.85
CA GLN A 357 15.79 33.36 18.02
C GLN A 357 14.36 33.92 17.98
N GLN A 358 13.80 34.10 16.79
CA GLN A 358 12.41 34.53 16.57
C GLN A 358 11.41 33.36 16.56
N GLY A 359 11.84 32.13 16.82
CA GLY A 359 10.97 30.94 16.77
C GLY A 359 10.67 30.44 15.36
N LYS A 360 11.44 30.84 14.35
CA LYS A 360 11.17 30.50 12.95
C LYS A 360 12.14 29.45 12.43
N VAL A 361 11.64 28.56 11.56
CA VAL A 361 12.46 27.57 10.84
C VAL A 361 13.60 28.28 10.09
N PRO A 362 14.86 27.84 10.15
CA PRO A 362 15.97 28.42 9.38
C PRO A 362 15.71 28.52 7.87
N SER A 363 16.26 29.52 7.19
CA SER A 363 16.08 29.71 5.73
C SER A 363 16.72 28.59 4.91
N VAL A 364 17.75 27.91 5.45
CA VAL A 364 18.35 26.71 4.84
C VAL A 364 17.37 25.55 4.62
N PHE A 365 16.20 25.55 5.26
CA PHE A 365 15.13 24.56 5.09
C PHE A 365 13.94 25.04 4.26
N ARG A 366 13.95 26.30 3.81
CA ARG A 366 12.84 26.93 3.08
C ARG A 366 13.13 26.92 1.59
N SER A 367 12.08 26.80 0.78
CA SER A 367 12.16 26.92 -0.68
C SER A 367 11.85 28.32 -1.17
N ASN A 368 11.26 29.15 -0.32
CA ASN A 368 10.90 30.52 -0.63
C ASN A 368 11.15 31.44 0.58
N ALA A 369 11.19 32.75 0.34
CA ALA A 369 11.43 33.74 1.38
C ALA A 369 10.17 34.04 2.21
N THR A 370 8.98 33.95 1.62
CA THR A 370 7.72 34.44 2.21
C THR A 370 6.61 33.40 2.34
N GLY A 371 6.50 32.42 1.44
CA GLY A 371 5.47 31.37 1.49
C GLY A 371 5.68 30.37 2.63
N ALA A 372 5.04 29.21 2.58
CA ALA A 372 5.23 28.16 3.60
C ALA A 372 6.14 27.00 3.14
N ASP A 373 6.53 26.99 1.86
CA ASP A 373 7.20 25.84 1.27
C ASP A 373 8.57 25.53 1.90
N LEU A 374 8.69 24.30 2.38
CA LEU A 374 9.94 23.67 2.79
C LEU A 374 10.72 23.19 1.57
N ASN A 375 12.02 22.92 1.71
CA ASN A 375 12.84 22.37 0.63
C ASN A 375 13.08 20.87 0.77
N GLY A 376 13.70 20.25 -0.25
CA GLY A 376 13.97 18.82 -0.28
C GLY A 376 14.85 18.32 0.88
N ALA A 377 15.73 19.16 1.46
CA ALA A 377 16.50 18.78 2.64
C ALA A 377 15.59 18.63 3.86
N ALA A 378 14.66 19.56 4.06
CA ALA A 378 13.66 19.47 5.12
C ALA A 378 12.77 18.23 4.94
N TYR A 379 12.24 17.97 3.74
CA TYR A 379 11.39 16.80 3.50
C TYR A 379 12.11 15.46 3.74
N ARG A 380 13.41 15.37 3.41
CA ARG A 380 14.23 14.20 3.74
C ARG A 380 14.35 13.98 5.24
N LEU A 381 14.61 15.04 6.01
CA LEU A 381 14.65 14.93 7.46
C LEU A 381 13.29 14.56 8.05
N ILE A 382 12.21 15.16 7.56
CA ILE A 382 10.86 14.90 8.08
C ILE A 382 10.42 13.47 7.81
N GLY A 383 10.65 12.94 6.59
CA GLY A 383 10.30 11.56 6.27
C GLY A 383 11.04 10.56 7.18
N LYS A 384 12.33 10.80 7.42
CA LYS A 384 13.10 10.02 8.41
C LYS A 384 12.54 10.19 9.82
N LEU A 385 12.25 11.41 10.25
CA LEU A 385 11.72 11.71 11.58
C LEU A 385 10.36 11.02 11.84
N VAL A 386 9.52 10.94 10.81
CA VAL A 386 8.26 10.18 10.86
C VAL A 386 8.54 8.69 11.04
N TYR A 387 9.42 8.10 10.21
CA TYR A 387 9.82 6.71 10.35
C TYR A 387 10.37 6.39 11.74
N ASP A 388 11.36 7.16 12.21
CA ASP A 388 11.99 6.98 13.53
C ASP A 388 10.98 7.10 14.68
N ARG A 389 9.96 7.97 14.52
CA ARG A 389 8.91 8.09 15.53
C ARG A 389 7.99 6.89 15.53
N MET A 390 7.56 6.40 14.36
CA MET A 390 6.76 5.18 14.25
C MET A 390 7.50 3.98 14.85
N ASP A 391 8.79 3.86 14.55
CA ASP A 391 9.68 2.84 15.08
C ASP A 391 9.76 2.90 16.61
N ARG A 392 10.02 4.08 17.18
CA ARG A 392 10.07 4.29 18.63
C ARG A 392 8.75 3.99 19.35
N LEU A 393 7.62 4.17 18.66
CA LEU A 393 6.29 3.88 19.20
C LEU A 393 5.89 2.41 19.02
N GLY A 394 6.78 1.58 18.45
CA GLY A 394 6.57 0.14 18.30
C GLY A 394 5.68 -0.24 17.12
N TYR A 395 5.41 0.66 16.16
CA TYR A 395 4.44 0.39 15.09
C TYR A 395 4.89 -0.71 14.11
N PHE A 396 6.16 -1.07 14.16
CA PHE A 396 6.76 -2.11 13.32
C PHE A 396 7.12 -3.39 14.10
N GLU A 397 6.93 -3.41 15.42
CA GLU A 397 7.39 -4.51 16.28
C GLU A 397 6.72 -5.84 15.92
N GLU A 398 5.39 -5.87 15.81
CA GLU A 398 4.68 -7.12 15.54
C GLU A 398 4.98 -7.65 14.14
N VAL A 399 5.04 -6.78 13.12
CA VAL A 399 5.40 -7.20 11.76
C VAL A 399 6.83 -7.75 11.71
N ARG A 400 7.79 -7.10 12.38
CA ARG A 400 9.17 -7.58 12.43
C ARG A 400 9.29 -8.93 13.12
N GLN A 401 8.54 -9.11 14.21
CA GLN A 401 8.55 -10.34 14.98
C GLN A 401 7.91 -11.49 14.21
N GLU A 402 6.67 -11.31 13.75
CA GLU A 402 5.89 -12.38 13.12
C GLU A 402 6.45 -12.78 11.75
N LEU A 403 7.00 -11.82 10.99
CA LEU A 403 7.64 -12.11 9.69
C LEU A 403 9.15 -12.43 9.80
N GLY A 404 9.70 -12.52 11.02
CA GLY A 404 11.10 -12.89 11.23
C GLY A 404 12.15 -11.91 10.66
N LEU A 405 11.78 -10.63 10.45
CA LEU A 405 12.61 -9.65 9.74
C LEU A 405 13.95 -9.37 10.44
N GLU A 406 14.03 -9.53 11.76
CA GLU A 406 15.30 -9.38 12.50
C GLU A 406 16.34 -10.40 12.05
N LYS A 407 15.93 -11.65 11.84
CA LYS A 407 16.82 -12.72 11.37
C LYS A 407 17.29 -12.43 9.95
N SER A 408 16.37 -12.08 9.05
CA SER A 408 16.69 -11.73 7.66
C SER A 408 17.63 -10.52 7.60
N THR A 409 17.40 -9.50 8.43
CA THR A 409 18.29 -8.34 8.55
C THR A 409 19.69 -8.74 9.00
N GLN A 410 19.82 -9.62 10.01
CA GLN A 410 21.12 -10.09 10.48
C GLN A 410 21.87 -10.89 9.42
N GLU A 411 21.17 -11.70 8.62
CA GLU A 411 21.77 -12.46 7.52
C GLU A 411 22.24 -11.53 6.40
N LEU A 412 21.38 -10.58 5.99
CA LEU A 412 21.71 -9.56 5.00
C LEU A 412 22.95 -8.74 5.40
N LEU A 413 23.04 -8.29 6.65
CA LEU A 413 24.17 -7.49 7.13
C LEU A 413 25.47 -8.31 7.32
N LYS A 414 25.41 -9.64 7.36
CA LYS A 414 26.62 -10.48 7.31
C LYS A 414 27.22 -10.48 5.90
N GLU A 415 26.37 -10.43 4.87
CA GLU A 415 26.78 -10.43 3.47
C GLU A 415 27.17 -9.02 2.99
N ASP A 416 26.38 -8.01 3.36
CA ASP A 416 26.64 -6.60 3.08
C ASP A 416 26.46 -5.72 4.33
N PRO A 417 27.54 -5.53 5.13
CA PRO A 417 27.49 -4.70 6.34
C PRO A 417 27.07 -3.24 6.10
N ASP A 418 27.24 -2.74 4.88
CA ASP A 418 26.95 -1.35 4.50
C ASP A 418 25.60 -1.20 3.77
N TYR A 419 24.80 -2.27 3.65
CA TYR A 419 23.57 -2.34 2.86
C TYR A 419 22.65 -1.12 3.06
N PHE A 420 22.24 -0.86 4.30
CA PHE A 420 21.35 0.27 4.62
C PHE A 420 21.98 1.62 4.28
N THR A 421 23.28 1.77 4.56
CA THR A 421 24.00 3.03 4.31
C THR A 421 24.06 3.31 2.81
N LYS A 422 24.27 2.29 1.98
CA LYS A 422 24.27 2.42 0.52
C LYS A 422 22.89 2.84 0.00
N LEU A 423 21.82 2.18 0.42
CA LEU A 423 20.45 2.47 -0.07
C LEU A 423 19.92 3.83 0.39
N ILE A 424 20.21 4.22 1.64
CA ILE A 424 19.80 5.53 2.16
C ILE A 424 20.48 6.66 1.36
N ASN A 425 21.77 6.49 1.03
CA ASN A 425 22.56 7.47 0.30
C ASN A 425 22.40 7.40 -1.22
N ALA A 426 21.82 6.33 -1.77
CA ALA A 426 21.43 6.27 -3.17
C ALA A 426 20.30 7.29 -3.41
N ASN A 427 20.58 8.32 -4.22
CA ASN A 427 19.66 9.43 -4.49
C ASN A 427 18.42 9.01 -5.27
#